data_AF-A0A8S2U8I4-F1
#
_entry.id   AF-A0A8S2U8I4-F1
#
_cell.length_a   1.000
_cell.length_b   1.000
_cell.length_c   1.000
_cell.angle_alpha   90.00
_cell.angle_beta   90.00
_cell.angle_gamma   90.00
#
_symmetry.space_group_name_H-M   'P 1'
#
loop_
_entity.id
_entity.type
_entity.pdbx_description
1 polymer ?
#
loop_
_entity_poly.entity_id
_entity_poly.type
_entity_poly.pdbx_seq_one_letter_code
_entity_poly.pdbx_strand_id
1 'polypeptide(L)'
;LKQYQSHMLKYYRGAYDRQYHIDNSSSVLAKSFHYSGYQVGYLAYGFVIINYIVFIICLILRLLFIHPLLIKFVVKFIAPLFILFALKHVIVYCLTRYFFFHLLKTTTTRTVQEHQQSSIYYTPDLVTHSEHQQYLFSLENRHVYFLFVYFNFFFDCFLGIISCVIRLFKSTIAIILYMPRLDYSIFGRTLEQYDVGYTSYISYIYVESIHTHPILVSFTQIVYMNILKQRQEKITDCDRRKQRIKYRWLVAYTLLKNLSLITTRKHSRKQRQLSLSCSSNRTITDTTTTTDSVEEHNTTRSFSLRVGDI
;
A
#
# COMPACT_ATOMS: atom_id res chain seq x y z
N LEU A 1 14.29 -1.74 9.33
CA LEU A 1 13.94 -0.57 10.19
C LEU A 1 13.26 0.58 9.42
N LYS A 2 13.88 1.19 8.39
CA LYS A 2 13.27 2.30 7.62
C LYS A 2 11.88 1.97 7.05
N GLN A 3 11.73 0.76 6.51
CA GLN A 3 10.46 0.28 5.94
C GLN A 3 9.35 0.21 7.01
N TYR A 4 9.68 -0.33 8.18
CA TYR A 4 8.77 -0.38 9.33
C TYR A 4 8.29 1.01 9.76
N GLN A 5 9.21 1.97 9.90
CA GLN A 5 8.86 3.35 10.24
C GLN A 5 7.92 3.98 9.19
N SER A 6 8.20 3.73 7.90
CA SER A 6 7.33 4.20 6.82
C SER A 6 5.94 3.57 6.89
N HIS A 7 5.86 2.26 7.14
CA HIS A 7 4.57 1.57 7.30
C HIS A 7 3.79 2.11 8.50
N MET A 8 4.44 2.26 9.65
CA MET A 8 3.83 2.83 10.86
C MET A 8 3.28 4.24 10.63
N LEU A 9 4.07 5.13 9.99
CA LEU A 9 3.63 6.48 9.65
C LEU A 9 2.44 6.51 8.70
N LYS A 10 2.39 5.58 7.73
CA LYS A 10 1.24 5.45 6.83
C LYS A 10 -0.02 4.98 7.58
N TYR A 11 0.13 4.06 8.54
CA TYR A 11 -0.96 3.65 9.43
C TYR A 11 -1.48 4.82 10.28
N TYR A 12 -0.60 5.61 10.91
CA TYR A 12 -1.01 6.80 11.67
C TYR A 12 -1.74 7.84 10.82
N ARG A 13 -1.42 7.93 9.53
CA ARG A 13 -2.09 8.84 8.58
C ARG A 13 -3.42 8.29 8.06
N GLY A 14 -3.75 7.02 8.32
CA GLY A 14 -4.88 6.33 7.69
C GLY A 14 -4.71 6.13 6.18
N ALA A 15 -3.51 6.33 5.64
CA ALA A 15 -3.19 6.27 4.21
C ALA A 15 -2.53 4.94 3.83
N TYR A 16 -2.78 3.88 4.60
CA TYR A 16 -2.20 2.58 4.34
C TYR A 16 -3.03 1.85 3.27
N ASP A 17 -2.51 1.81 2.05
CA ASP A 17 -3.16 1.23 0.85
C ASP A 17 -3.53 -0.25 0.98
N ARG A 18 -2.97 -0.96 1.96
CA ARG A 18 -3.34 -2.35 2.22
C ARG A 18 -4.52 -2.37 3.18
N GLN A 19 -5.73 -2.47 2.63
CA GLN A 19 -6.91 -2.88 3.36
C GLN A 19 -6.68 -4.28 3.93
N TYR A 20 -6.16 -4.31 5.16
CA TYR A 20 -6.13 -5.52 5.95
C TYR A 20 -7.57 -5.86 6.30
N HIS A 21 -8.09 -6.95 5.76
CA HIS A 21 -9.45 -7.40 6.06
C HIS A 21 -9.46 -7.88 7.52
N ILE A 22 -10.08 -7.10 8.39
CA ILE A 22 -10.21 -7.42 9.80
C ILE A 22 -11.51 -8.20 9.94
N ASP A 23 -11.42 -9.51 9.79
CA ASP A 23 -12.59 -10.36 9.93
C ASP A 23 -12.99 -10.48 11.40
N ASN A 24 -12.01 -10.60 12.31
CA ASN A 24 -12.22 -10.81 13.74
C ASN A 24 -11.13 -10.17 14.61
N SER A 25 -11.50 -9.31 15.57
CA SER A 25 -10.54 -8.63 16.46
C SER A 25 -9.67 -9.59 17.28
N SER A 26 -10.23 -10.70 17.76
CA SER A 26 -9.50 -11.73 18.49
C SER A 26 -8.42 -12.40 17.62
N SER A 27 -8.73 -12.67 16.35
CA SER A 27 -7.80 -13.28 15.41
C SER A 27 -6.63 -12.35 15.08
N VAL A 28 -6.89 -11.05 14.95
CA VAL A 28 -5.84 -10.04 14.71
C VAL A 28 -4.91 -9.94 15.91
N LEU A 29 -5.46 -9.95 17.13
CA LEU A 29 -4.68 -9.93 18.35
C LEU A 29 -3.86 -11.21 18.53
N ALA A 30 -4.42 -12.38 18.23
CA ALA A 30 -3.66 -13.64 18.27
C ALA A 30 -2.47 -13.61 17.29
N LYS A 31 -2.69 -13.15 16.05
CA LYS A 31 -1.64 -12.98 15.04
C LYS A 31 -0.56 -11.99 15.46
N SER A 32 -0.92 -10.89 16.14
CA SER A 32 0.07 -9.90 16.60
C SER A 32 0.99 -10.47 17.68
N PHE A 33 0.49 -11.34 18.58
CA PHE A 33 1.33 -11.99 19.60
C PHE A 33 2.37 -12.95 19.00
N HIS A 34 2.06 -13.60 17.88
CA HIS A 34 3.01 -14.49 17.21
C HIS A 34 4.12 -13.75 16.45
N TYR A 35 3.97 -12.44 16.19
CA TYR A 35 4.94 -11.67 15.39
C TYR A 35 6.38 -11.79 15.92
N SER A 36 6.60 -11.59 17.22
CA SER A 36 7.95 -11.63 17.80
C SER A 36 8.61 -13.01 17.65
N GLY A 37 7.84 -14.08 17.87
CA GLY A 37 8.31 -15.45 17.71
C GLY A 37 8.64 -15.78 16.25
N TYR A 38 7.75 -15.40 15.32
CA TYR A 38 8.01 -15.57 13.88
C TYR A 38 9.18 -14.73 13.40
N GLN A 39 9.39 -13.53 13.95
CA GLN A 39 10.55 -12.71 13.60
C GLN A 39 11.86 -13.42 13.86
N VAL A 40 12.03 -13.99 15.06
CA VAL A 40 13.25 -14.71 15.40
C VAL A 40 13.33 -16.05 14.66
N GLY A 41 12.22 -16.78 14.55
CA GLY A 41 12.18 -18.08 13.89
C GLY A 41 12.53 -18.02 12.40
N TYR A 42 11.92 -17.10 11.65
CA TYR A 42 12.19 -16.92 10.22
C TYR A 42 13.61 -16.39 9.97
N LEU A 43 14.12 -15.53 10.84
CA LEU A 43 15.51 -15.06 10.76
C LEU A 43 16.50 -16.22 10.96
N ALA A 44 16.30 -17.04 12.00
CA ALA A 44 17.17 -18.16 12.31
C ALA A 44 17.16 -19.23 11.22
N TYR A 45 15.96 -19.65 10.79
CA TYR A 45 15.83 -20.65 9.74
C TYR A 45 16.28 -20.12 8.37
N GLY A 46 15.98 -18.85 8.08
CA GLY A 46 16.47 -18.15 6.90
C GLY A 46 18.00 -18.10 6.83
N PHE A 47 18.68 -17.86 7.96
CA PHE A 47 20.14 -17.93 8.05
C PHE A 47 20.65 -19.34 7.70
N VAL A 48 20.06 -20.40 8.27
CA VAL A 48 20.47 -21.79 7.96
C VAL A 48 20.32 -22.11 6.47
N ILE A 49 19.17 -21.76 5.88
CA ILE A 49 18.90 -21.98 4.45
C ILE A 49 19.92 -21.24 3.59
N ILE A 50 20.14 -19.95 3.85
CA ILE A 50 21.06 -19.12 3.06
C ILE A 50 22.48 -19.70 3.14
N ASN A 51 22.94 -20.13 4.31
CA ASN A 51 24.25 -20.76 4.45
C ASN A 51 24.37 -22.05 3.63
N TYR A 52 23.36 -22.93 3.68
CA TYR A 52 23.37 -24.17 2.91
C TYR A 52 23.36 -23.91 1.40
N ILE A 53 22.59 -22.94 0.93
CA ILE A 53 22.54 -22.54 -0.48
C ILE A 53 23.87 -21.95 -0.93
N VAL A 54 24.47 -21.05 -0.14
CA VAL A 54 25.80 -20.49 -0.43
C VAL A 54 26.85 -21.61 -0.49
N PHE A 55 26.80 -22.57 0.43
CA PHE A 55 27.69 -23.73 0.42
C PHE A 55 27.55 -24.57 -0.87
N ILE A 56 26.32 -24.87 -1.31
CA ILE A 56 26.07 -25.56 -2.58
C ILE A 56 26.60 -24.77 -3.76
N ILE A 57 26.36 -23.45 -3.79
CA ILE A 57 26.86 -22.58 -4.86
C ILE A 57 28.40 -22.63 -4.91
N CYS A 58 29.08 -22.53 -3.76
CA CYS A 58 30.53 -22.66 -3.67
C CYS A 58 31.03 -24.02 -4.17
N LEU A 59 30.32 -25.12 -3.86
CA LEU A 59 30.65 -26.47 -4.34
C LEU A 59 30.53 -26.54 -5.87
N ILE A 60 29.43 -26.05 -6.44
CA ILE A 60 29.21 -26.01 -7.89
C ILE A 60 30.31 -25.19 -8.58
N LEU A 61 30.64 -24.01 -8.04
CA LEU A 61 31.71 -23.17 -8.59
C LEU A 61 33.07 -23.88 -8.53
N ARG A 62 33.39 -24.55 -7.42
CA ARG A 62 34.61 -25.36 -7.29
C ARG A 62 34.64 -26.49 -8.32
N LEU A 63 33.54 -27.22 -8.50
CA LEU A 63 33.44 -28.31 -9.48
C LEU A 63 33.64 -27.80 -10.91
N LEU A 64 33.02 -26.68 -11.26
CA LEU A 64 33.21 -26.00 -12.55
C LEU A 64 34.67 -25.63 -12.78
N PHE A 65 35.35 -25.08 -11.77
CA PHE A 65 36.74 -24.65 -11.91
C PHE A 65 37.74 -25.81 -12.03
N ILE A 66 37.50 -26.93 -11.32
CA ILE A 66 38.37 -28.12 -11.37
C ILE A 66 38.29 -28.82 -12.73
N HIS A 67 37.12 -28.84 -13.37
CA HIS A 67 36.91 -29.54 -14.64
C HIS A 67 36.70 -28.56 -15.82
N PRO A 68 37.76 -28.14 -16.53
CA PRO A 68 37.65 -27.19 -17.65
C PRO A 68 36.80 -27.72 -18.82
N LEU A 69 36.56 -29.03 -18.90
CA LEU A 69 35.63 -29.63 -19.87
C LEU A 69 34.17 -29.27 -19.57
N LEU A 70 33.78 -29.18 -18.29
CA LEU A 70 32.43 -28.75 -17.91
C LEU A 70 32.19 -27.28 -18.27
N ILE A 71 33.19 -26.41 -18.06
CA ILE A 71 33.09 -25.00 -18.48
C ILE A 71 32.86 -24.91 -19.99
N LYS A 72 33.65 -25.63 -20.80
CA LYS A 72 33.49 -25.64 -22.25
C LYS A 72 32.11 -26.14 -22.67
N PHE A 73 31.60 -27.19 -22.01
CA PHE A 73 30.27 -27.73 -22.28
C PHE A 73 29.15 -26.74 -21.95
N VAL A 74 29.20 -26.12 -20.76
CA VAL A 74 28.20 -25.13 -20.31
C VAL A 74 28.21 -23.91 -21.22
N VAL A 75 29.39 -23.37 -21.55
CA VAL A 75 29.52 -22.22 -22.45
C VAL A 75 28.99 -22.56 -23.84
N LYS A 76 29.30 -23.75 -24.38
CA LYS A 76 28.79 -24.17 -25.69
C LYS A 76 27.26 -24.25 -25.72
N PHE A 77 26.61 -24.59 -24.61
CA PHE A 77 25.15 -24.68 -24.53
C PHE A 77 24.49 -23.32 -24.24
N ILE A 78 25.03 -22.52 -23.32
CA ILE A 78 24.45 -21.24 -22.91
C ILE A 78 24.73 -20.12 -23.90
N ALA A 79 25.93 -20.06 -24.49
CA ALA A 79 26.32 -18.99 -25.43
C ALA A 79 25.35 -18.83 -26.63
N PRO A 80 24.96 -19.89 -27.38
CA PRO A 80 24.05 -19.71 -28.51
C PRO A 80 22.67 -19.23 -28.09
N LEU A 81 22.14 -19.71 -26.95
CA LEU A 81 20.86 -19.25 -26.41
C LEU A 81 20.91 -17.76 -26.02
N PHE A 82 22.00 -17.34 -25.36
CA PHE A 82 22.19 -15.95 -24.97
C PHE A 82 22.37 -15.04 -26.20
N ILE A 83 23.15 -15.47 -27.19
CA ILE A 83 23.36 -14.72 -28.44
C ILE A 83 22.03 -14.55 -29.18
N LEU A 84 21.20 -15.60 -29.29
CA LEU A 84 19.89 -15.50 -29.94
C LEU A 84 18.95 -14.55 -29.17
N PHE A 85 18.92 -14.64 -27.84
CA PHE A 85 18.13 -13.74 -27.00
C PHE A 85 18.56 -12.28 -27.18
N ALA A 86 19.87 -12.01 -27.12
CA ALA A 86 20.43 -10.68 -27.29
C ALA A 86 20.19 -10.14 -28.70
N LEU A 87 20.44 -10.95 -29.73
CA LEU A 87 20.23 -10.60 -31.13
C LEU A 87 18.77 -10.21 -31.38
N LYS A 88 17.81 -10.99 -30.88
CA LYS A 88 16.39 -10.64 -31.01
C LYS A 88 16.06 -9.33 -30.31
N HIS A 89 16.54 -9.12 -29.08
CA HIS A 89 16.31 -7.87 -28.35
C HIS A 89 16.91 -6.65 -29.08
N VAL A 90 18.09 -6.80 -29.68
CA VAL A 90 18.73 -5.76 -30.50
C VAL A 90 17.93 -5.51 -31.78
N ILE A 91 17.50 -6.55 -32.49
CA ILE A 91 16.67 -6.44 -33.71
C ILE A 91 15.37 -5.70 -33.40
N VAL A 92 14.66 -6.08 -32.33
CA VAL A 92 13.43 -5.40 -31.90
C VAL A 92 13.71 -3.96 -31.49
N TYR A 93 14.78 -3.70 -30.73
CA TYR A 93 15.15 -2.35 -30.34
C TYR A 93 15.47 -1.46 -31.54
N CYS A 94 16.24 -1.95 -32.51
CA CYS A 94 16.55 -1.24 -33.74
C CYS A 94 15.28 -1.01 -34.58
N LEU A 95 14.43 -2.03 -34.75
CA LEU A 95 13.18 -1.89 -35.49
C LEU A 95 12.24 -0.87 -34.81
N THR A 96 12.04 -0.94 -33.49
CA THR A 96 11.23 0.06 -32.78
C THR A 96 11.84 1.46 -32.87
N ARG A 97 13.16 1.60 -32.73
CA ARG A 97 13.81 2.92 -32.72
C ARG A 97 13.93 3.55 -34.10
N TYR A 98 14.24 2.78 -35.14
CA TYR A 98 14.46 3.33 -36.48
C TYR A 98 13.18 3.32 -37.32
N PHE A 99 12.37 2.26 -37.26
CA PHE A 99 11.20 2.14 -38.12
C PHE A 99 10.00 2.93 -37.56
N PHE A 100 9.67 2.79 -36.27
CA PHE A 100 8.56 3.53 -35.67
C PHE A 100 8.88 5.02 -35.48
N PHE A 101 10.08 5.40 -35.02
CA PHE A 101 10.43 6.83 -34.88
C PHE A 101 10.50 7.54 -36.24
N HIS A 102 10.98 6.86 -37.29
CA HIS A 102 11.02 7.44 -38.64
C HIS A 102 9.62 7.55 -39.25
N LEU A 103 8.74 6.56 -39.08
CA LEU A 103 7.35 6.64 -39.49
C LEU A 103 6.58 7.75 -38.74
N LEU A 104 6.68 7.79 -37.41
CA LEU A 104 6.05 8.83 -36.58
C LEU A 104 6.56 10.23 -36.94
N LYS A 105 7.86 10.38 -37.21
CA LYS A 105 8.45 11.67 -37.59
C LYS A 105 8.07 12.11 -39.00
N THR A 106 8.00 11.20 -39.96
CA THR A 106 7.65 11.53 -41.35
C THR A 106 6.17 11.85 -41.55
N THR A 107 5.29 11.37 -40.68
CA THR A 107 3.87 11.69 -40.73
C THR A 107 3.50 12.89 -39.84
N THR A 108 4.16 13.10 -38.70
CA THR A 108 4.04 14.36 -37.92
C THR A 108 4.40 15.58 -38.78
N THR A 109 5.41 15.47 -39.65
CA THR A 109 5.72 16.55 -40.61
C THR A 109 4.65 16.76 -41.68
N ARG A 110 3.83 15.74 -41.99
CA ARG A 110 2.74 15.84 -42.97
C ARG A 110 1.47 16.41 -42.33
N THR A 111 1.15 16.05 -41.10
CA THR A 111 -0.03 16.57 -40.38
C THR A 111 0.20 17.97 -39.79
N VAL A 112 1.42 18.31 -39.38
CA VAL A 112 1.78 19.69 -38.99
C VAL A 112 1.69 20.65 -40.19
N GLN A 113 2.02 20.20 -41.40
CA GLN A 113 1.92 21.03 -42.60
C GLN A 113 0.46 21.31 -43.02
N GLU A 114 -0.50 20.44 -42.68
CA GLU A 114 -1.94 20.70 -42.90
C GLU A 114 -2.62 21.42 -41.72
N HIS A 115 -2.19 21.18 -40.47
CA HIS A 115 -2.81 21.84 -39.30
C HIS A 115 -2.27 23.23 -38.97
N GLN A 116 -1.10 23.64 -39.49
CA GLN A 116 -0.56 24.97 -39.22
C GLN A 116 -1.39 26.11 -39.85
N GLN A 117 -2.31 25.81 -40.79
CA GLN A 117 -3.18 26.82 -41.39
C GLN A 117 -4.53 27.01 -40.67
N SER A 118 -4.88 26.15 -39.69
CA SER A 118 -6.21 26.15 -39.05
C SER A 118 -6.23 26.36 -37.53
N SER A 119 -5.13 26.82 -36.90
CA SER A 119 -5.06 27.04 -35.44
C SER A 119 -4.56 28.43 -35.04
N ILE A 120 -5.14 29.49 -35.60
CA ILE A 120 -4.91 30.89 -35.16
C ILE A 120 -5.91 31.35 -34.08
N TYR A 121 -6.95 30.56 -33.78
CA TYR A 121 -7.90 30.88 -32.71
C TYR A 121 -7.88 29.72 -31.74
N TYR A 122 -7.31 29.90 -30.54
CA TYR A 122 -7.82 29.46 -29.23
C TYR A 122 -6.72 29.66 -28.18
N THR A 123 -7.12 30.35 -27.11
CA THR A 123 -6.35 30.85 -25.98
C THR A 123 -5.73 29.75 -25.10
N PRO A 124 -4.57 30.02 -24.47
CA PRO A 124 -3.90 29.05 -23.61
C PRO A 124 -4.43 29.17 -22.18
N ASP A 125 -4.94 28.08 -21.58
CA ASP A 125 -4.89 27.92 -20.13
C ASP A 125 -5.19 26.47 -19.68
N LEU A 126 -4.19 25.88 -19.01
CA LEU A 126 -4.31 24.92 -17.90
C LEU A 126 -4.82 23.49 -18.17
N VAL A 127 -4.23 22.75 -19.12
CA VAL A 127 -4.21 21.27 -19.05
C VAL A 127 -2.88 20.74 -19.60
N THR A 128 -1.82 20.82 -18.80
CA THR A 128 -0.48 20.35 -19.24
C THR A 128 0.01 19.30 -18.25
N HIS A 129 -0.43 18.05 -18.40
CA HIS A 129 0.34 16.85 -18.03
C HIS A 129 -0.32 15.53 -18.48
N SER A 130 -1.65 15.50 -18.67
CA SER A 130 -2.38 14.28 -19.06
C SER A 130 -2.51 14.08 -20.57
N GLU A 131 -2.67 15.15 -21.36
CA GLU A 131 -2.92 15.03 -22.80
C GLU A 131 -1.66 14.68 -23.60
N HIS A 132 -0.48 15.15 -23.17
CA HIS A 132 0.80 14.80 -23.81
C HIS A 132 1.08 13.30 -23.85
N GLN A 133 0.51 12.52 -22.92
CA GLN A 133 0.69 11.08 -22.88
C GLN A 133 -0.20 10.35 -23.89
N GLN A 134 -1.37 10.90 -24.23
CA GLN A 134 -2.31 10.28 -25.18
C GLN A 134 -1.80 10.38 -26.62
N TYR A 135 -1.13 11.46 -26.99
CA TYR A 135 -0.52 11.60 -28.32
C TYR A 135 0.74 10.75 -28.52
N LEU A 136 1.36 10.24 -27.44
CA LEU A 136 2.57 9.42 -27.52
C LEU A 136 2.30 8.00 -28.07
N PHE A 137 1.05 7.54 -28.08
CA PHE A 137 0.64 6.18 -28.46
C PHE A 137 -0.30 6.11 -29.66
N SER A 138 -0.58 7.22 -30.34
CA SER A 138 -1.42 7.22 -31.54
C SER A 138 -0.61 6.67 -32.73
N LEU A 139 -0.68 5.37 -32.94
CA LEU A 139 -0.05 4.70 -34.08
C LEU A 139 -0.87 4.94 -35.34
N GLU A 140 -0.36 5.80 -36.23
CA GLU A 140 -1.08 6.19 -37.45
C GLU A 140 -1.16 5.07 -38.50
N ASN A 141 -0.23 4.11 -38.52
CA ASN A 141 -0.28 2.96 -39.42
C ASN A 141 -0.43 1.62 -38.67
N ARG A 142 -1.68 1.32 -38.29
CA ARG A 142 -2.05 0.10 -37.54
C ARG A 142 -1.75 -1.19 -38.32
N HIS A 143 -1.80 -1.16 -39.66
CA HIS A 143 -1.56 -2.34 -40.49
C HIS A 143 -0.11 -2.82 -40.42
N VAL A 144 0.85 -1.90 -40.48
CA VAL A 144 2.28 -2.25 -40.39
C VAL A 144 2.63 -2.76 -39.00
N TYR A 145 2.01 -2.20 -37.95
CA TYR A 145 2.11 -2.73 -36.59
C TYR A 145 1.61 -4.19 -36.52
N PHE A 146 0.45 -4.50 -37.10
CA PHE A 146 -0.08 -5.86 -37.09
C PHE A 146 0.81 -6.84 -37.88
N LEU A 147 1.34 -6.44 -39.04
CA LEU A 147 2.27 -7.27 -39.81
C LEU A 147 3.55 -7.58 -39.02
N PHE A 148 4.07 -6.57 -38.30
CA PHE A 148 5.24 -6.73 -37.44
C PHE A 148 4.98 -7.63 -36.23
N VAL A 149 3.82 -7.48 -35.57
CA VAL A 149 3.42 -8.36 -34.46
C VAL A 149 3.26 -9.80 -34.96
N TYR A 150 2.66 -10.00 -36.13
CA TYR A 150 2.50 -11.33 -36.72
C TYR A 150 3.84 -12.00 -37.04
N PHE A 151 4.81 -11.27 -37.60
CA PHE A 151 6.15 -11.81 -37.84
C PHE A 151 6.90 -12.14 -36.54
N ASN A 152 6.81 -11.28 -35.51
CA ASN A 152 7.49 -11.51 -34.24
C ASN A 152 6.83 -12.61 -33.39
N PHE A 153 5.54 -12.89 -33.59
CA PHE A 153 4.78 -13.88 -32.83
C PHE A 153 5.50 -15.23 -32.73
N PHE A 154 6.04 -15.72 -33.85
CA PHE A 154 6.76 -17.00 -33.87
C PHE A 154 7.99 -16.99 -32.95
N PHE A 155 8.80 -15.94 -33.01
CA PHE A 155 9.98 -15.79 -32.14
C PHE A 155 9.60 -15.55 -30.67
N ASP A 156 8.51 -14.83 -30.43
CA ASP A 156 7.99 -14.55 -29.10
C ASP A 156 7.45 -15.81 -28.41
N CYS A 157 6.92 -16.78 -29.16
CA CYS A 157 6.54 -18.08 -28.61
C CYS A 157 7.73 -18.83 -27.99
N PHE A 158 8.87 -18.92 -28.69
CA PHE A 158 10.07 -19.58 -28.16
C PHE A 158 10.70 -18.78 -27.01
N LEU A 159 10.78 -17.45 -27.15
CA LEU A 159 11.28 -16.58 -26.09
C LEU A 159 10.36 -16.57 -24.86
N GLY A 160 9.06 -16.79 -25.04
CA GLY A 160 8.08 -16.94 -23.98
C GLY A 160 8.41 -18.14 -23.08
N ILE A 161 8.78 -19.27 -23.66
CA ILE A 161 9.22 -20.46 -22.91
C ILE A 161 10.49 -20.14 -22.11
N ILE A 162 11.50 -19.53 -22.75
CA ILE A 162 12.75 -19.14 -22.08
C ILE A 162 12.48 -18.13 -20.95
N SER A 163 11.61 -17.15 -21.20
CA SER A 163 11.18 -16.13 -20.24
C SER A 163 10.44 -16.75 -19.05
N CYS A 164 9.62 -17.78 -19.27
CA CYS A 164 8.96 -18.53 -18.22
C CYS A 164 9.99 -19.21 -17.29
N VAL A 165 11.00 -19.86 -17.87
CA VAL A 165 12.09 -20.47 -17.08
C VAL A 165 12.87 -19.40 -16.30
N ILE A 166 13.23 -18.28 -16.94
CA ILE A 166 13.89 -17.14 -16.26
C ILE A 166 13.00 -16.58 -15.13
N ARG A 167 11.68 -16.52 -15.32
CA ARG A 167 10.72 -16.08 -14.30
C ARG A 167 10.76 -16.99 -13.07
N LEU A 168 10.81 -18.32 -13.27
CA LEU A 168 10.93 -19.28 -12.16
C LEU A 168 12.24 -19.09 -11.39
N PHE A 169 13.37 -18.92 -12.10
CA PHE A 169 14.65 -18.65 -11.45
C PHE A 169 14.65 -17.34 -10.66
N LYS A 170 14.18 -16.24 -11.26
CA LYS A 170 14.06 -14.93 -10.58
C LYS A 170 13.16 -15.01 -9.35
N SER A 171 12.02 -15.71 -9.45
CA SER A 171 11.10 -15.91 -8.34
C SER A 171 11.77 -16.71 -7.22
N THR A 172 12.46 -17.80 -7.54
CA THR A 172 13.13 -18.64 -6.53
C THR A 172 14.21 -17.86 -5.77
N ILE A 173 15.03 -17.09 -6.49
CA ILE A 173 16.04 -16.20 -5.88
C ILE A 173 15.37 -15.18 -4.97
N ALA A 174 14.28 -14.53 -5.41
CA ALA A 174 13.55 -13.58 -4.60
C ALA A 174 12.97 -14.23 -3.34
N ILE A 175 12.36 -15.41 -3.46
CA ILE A 175 11.80 -16.17 -2.32
C ILE A 175 12.90 -16.43 -1.28
N ILE A 176 14.06 -16.94 -1.69
CA ILE A 176 15.17 -17.25 -0.77
C ILE A 176 15.66 -15.99 -0.04
N LEU A 177 15.85 -14.88 -0.77
CA LEU A 177 16.38 -13.64 -0.20
C LEU A 177 15.39 -12.93 0.73
N TYR A 178 14.10 -12.98 0.40
CA TYR A 178 13.05 -12.30 1.18
C TYR A 178 12.42 -13.18 2.27
N MET A 179 12.61 -14.51 2.24
CA MET A 179 12.06 -15.43 3.25
C MET A 179 12.38 -15.04 4.72
N PRO A 180 13.60 -14.58 5.08
CA PRO A 180 13.89 -14.19 6.46
C PRO A 180 13.17 -12.91 6.92
N ARG A 181 12.56 -12.17 6.00
CA ARG A 181 11.94 -10.87 6.24
C ARG A 181 10.42 -10.98 6.19
N LEU A 182 9.75 -10.53 7.27
CA LEU A 182 8.29 -10.59 7.38
C LEU A 182 7.56 -9.35 6.85
N ASP A 183 8.30 -8.34 6.40
CA ASP A 183 7.71 -7.12 5.84
C ASP A 183 7.24 -7.26 4.39
N TYR A 184 7.54 -8.41 3.77
CA TYR A 184 7.10 -8.79 2.44
C TYR A 184 6.33 -10.11 2.51
N SER A 185 5.24 -10.19 1.76
CA SER A 185 4.57 -11.46 1.51
C SER A 185 5.32 -12.20 0.40
N ILE A 186 5.58 -13.49 0.62
CA ILE A 186 6.15 -14.37 -0.42
C ILE A 186 5.13 -14.57 -1.55
N PHE A 187 3.85 -14.50 -1.21
CA PHE A 187 2.74 -14.62 -2.14
C PHE A 187 2.32 -13.26 -2.71
N GLY A 188 1.69 -13.28 -3.90
CA GLY A 188 1.16 -12.06 -4.54
C GLY A 188 0.00 -11.41 -3.77
N ARG A 189 -0.41 -10.20 -4.19
CA ARG A 189 -1.38 -9.33 -3.47
C ARG A 189 -2.67 -10.03 -3.04
N THR A 190 -3.20 -10.93 -3.86
CA THR A 190 -4.45 -11.67 -3.58
C THR A 190 -4.28 -12.79 -2.56
N LEU A 191 -3.06 -13.28 -2.37
CA LEU A 191 -2.75 -14.43 -1.50
C LEU A 191 -1.94 -14.02 -0.26
N GLU A 192 -1.77 -12.72 -0.01
CA GLU A 192 -1.05 -12.22 1.17
C GLU A 192 -1.63 -12.73 2.50
N GLN A 193 -2.94 -13.02 2.54
CA GLN A 193 -3.62 -13.53 3.74
C GLN A 193 -3.19 -14.96 4.13
N TYR A 194 -2.67 -15.73 3.17
CA TYR A 194 -2.19 -17.09 3.43
C TYR A 194 -0.76 -17.09 4.01
N ASP A 195 -0.04 -15.97 3.92
CA ASP A 195 1.27 -15.82 4.54
C ASP A 195 1.11 -15.53 6.05
N VAL A 196 1.32 -16.55 6.87
CA VAL A 196 1.22 -16.43 8.33
C VAL A 196 2.26 -15.44 8.89
N GLY A 197 3.45 -15.39 8.29
CA GLY A 197 4.52 -14.51 8.72
C GLY A 197 4.18 -13.05 8.46
N TYR A 198 3.80 -12.75 7.22
CA TYR A 198 3.41 -11.40 6.83
C TYR A 198 2.11 -10.93 7.49
N THR A 199 1.10 -11.79 7.62
CA THR A 199 -0.16 -11.42 8.32
C THR A 199 0.07 -11.14 9.81
N SER A 200 1.00 -11.82 10.46
CA SER A 200 1.41 -11.54 11.84
C SER A 200 2.08 -10.16 11.95
N TYR A 201 2.95 -9.81 11.00
CA TYR A 201 3.57 -8.49 10.92
C TYR A 201 2.56 -7.35 10.72
N ILE A 202 1.61 -7.51 9.79
CA ILE A 202 0.57 -6.50 9.55
C ILE A 202 -0.35 -6.37 10.77
N SER A 203 -0.73 -7.48 11.39
CA SER A 203 -1.55 -7.47 12.61
C SER A 203 -0.83 -6.77 13.76
N TYR A 204 0.47 -7.01 13.92
CA TYR A 204 1.30 -6.34 14.92
C TYR A 204 1.32 -4.83 14.73
N ILE A 205 1.60 -4.33 13.51
CA ILE A 205 1.59 -2.89 13.23
C ILE A 205 0.21 -2.30 13.47
N TYR A 206 -0.85 -2.99 13.05
CA TYR A 206 -2.21 -2.52 13.24
C TYR A 206 -2.54 -2.35 14.74
N VAL A 207 -2.28 -3.37 15.55
CA VAL A 207 -2.51 -3.34 17.01
C VAL A 207 -1.65 -2.24 17.67
N GLU A 208 -0.37 -2.14 17.33
CA GLU A 208 0.52 -1.10 17.86
C GLU A 208 0.03 0.31 17.48
N SER A 209 -0.45 0.49 16.25
CA SER A 209 -0.94 1.78 15.77
C SER A 209 -2.18 2.28 16.51
N ILE A 210 -3.04 1.37 16.96
CA ILE A 210 -4.26 1.68 17.71
C ILE A 210 -3.94 1.94 19.18
N HIS A 211 -3.11 1.10 19.81
CA HIS A 211 -2.84 1.21 21.24
C HIS A 211 -1.84 2.32 21.58
N THR A 212 -0.86 2.57 20.71
CA THR A 212 0.22 3.54 20.96
C THR A 212 0.23 4.70 19.97
N HIS A 213 -0.96 5.19 19.60
CA HIS A 213 -1.05 6.34 18.71
C HIS A 213 -0.43 7.60 19.36
N PRO A 214 0.65 8.18 18.80
CA PRO A 214 1.45 9.19 19.48
C PRO A 214 0.65 10.46 19.81
N ILE A 215 -0.24 10.88 18.90
CA ILE A 215 -1.11 12.05 19.11
C ILE A 215 -2.08 11.81 20.27
N LEU A 216 -2.60 10.58 20.42
CA LEU A 216 -3.55 10.24 21.49
C LEU A 216 -2.85 10.18 22.84
N VAL A 217 -1.66 9.59 22.89
CA VAL A 217 -0.83 9.53 24.10
C VAL A 217 -0.45 10.94 24.55
N SER A 218 0.06 11.78 23.65
CA SER A 218 0.40 13.17 23.97
C SER A 218 -0.82 13.99 24.38
N PHE A 219 -1.96 13.82 23.71
CA PHE A 219 -3.21 14.51 24.10
C PHE A 219 -3.66 14.10 25.50
N THR A 220 -3.67 12.80 25.81
CA THR A 220 -4.04 12.29 27.13
C THR A 220 -3.13 12.83 28.22
N GLN A 221 -1.82 12.88 27.95
CA GLN A 221 -0.84 13.47 28.87
C GLN A 221 -1.13 14.96 29.12
N ILE A 222 -1.43 15.73 28.06
CA ILE A 222 -1.81 17.15 28.19
C ILE A 222 -3.06 17.30 29.05
N VAL A 223 -4.09 16.48 28.82
CA VAL A 223 -5.34 16.51 29.60
C VAL A 223 -5.07 16.17 31.07
N TYR A 224 -4.29 15.12 31.33
CA TYR A 224 -3.93 14.68 32.68
C TYR A 224 -3.19 15.79 33.47
N MET A 225 -2.18 16.40 32.86
CA MET A 225 -1.42 17.50 33.47
C MET A 225 -2.30 18.73 33.77
N ASN A 226 -3.25 19.04 32.88
CA ASN A 226 -4.21 20.12 33.11
C ASN A 226 -5.17 19.82 34.27
N ILE A 227 -5.63 18.58 34.42
CA ILE A 227 -6.50 18.18 35.54
C ILE A 227 -5.73 18.29 36.87
N LEU A 228 -4.48 17.84 36.92
CA LEU A 228 -3.64 17.98 38.11
C LEU A 228 -3.42 19.44 38.50
N LYS A 229 -3.11 20.30 37.52
CA LYS A 229 -2.95 21.73 37.74
C LYS A 229 -4.24 22.36 38.29
N GLN A 230 -5.40 22.00 37.74
CA GLN A 230 -6.70 22.48 38.24
C GLN A 230 -7.03 22.00 39.65
N ARG A 231 -6.50 20.86 40.10
CA ARG A 231 -6.67 20.39 41.49
C ARG A 231 -5.79 21.18 42.47
N GLN A 232 -4.63 21.66 42.03
CA GLN A 232 -3.71 22.44 42.86
C GLN A 232 -4.10 23.93 42.93
N GLU A 233 -4.66 24.50 41.86
CA GLU A 233 -5.02 25.92 41.78
C GLU A 233 -6.54 26.14 41.98
N LYS A 234 -6.92 26.95 42.98
CA LYS A 234 -8.32 27.46 43.09
C LYS A 234 -8.56 28.54 42.03
N ILE A 235 -9.00 28.14 40.85
CA ILE A 235 -9.34 29.08 39.75
C ILE A 235 -10.64 29.83 40.08
N THR A 236 -10.61 31.17 40.01
CA THR A 236 -11.79 32.03 40.22
C THR A 236 -12.78 31.96 39.06
N ASP A 237 -14.06 32.25 39.31
CA ASP A 237 -15.11 32.22 38.26
C ASP A 237 -14.87 33.25 37.14
N CYS A 238 -14.30 34.41 37.46
CA CYS A 238 -13.91 35.42 36.48
C CYS A 238 -12.86 34.90 35.49
N ASP A 239 -11.87 34.13 35.95
CA ASP A 239 -10.84 33.54 35.08
C ASP A 239 -11.42 32.47 34.15
N ARG A 240 -12.39 31.68 34.65
CA ARG A 240 -13.11 30.70 33.83
C ARG A 240 -13.89 31.35 32.69
N ARG A 241 -14.55 32.50 32.94
CA ARG A 241 -15.28 33.23 31.89
C ARG A 241 -14.32 33.76 30.81
N LYS A 242 -13.20 34.36 31.21
CA LYS A 242 -12.16 34.85 30.27
C LYS A 242 -11.62 33.71 29.40
N GLN A 243 -11.32 32.55 29.99
CA GLN A 243 -10.87 31.36 29.25
C GLN A 243 -11.91 30.85 28.25
N ARG A 244 -13.19 30.79 28.62
CA ARG A 244 -14.28 30.37 27.71
C ARG A 244 -14.39 31.27 26.48
N ILE A 245 -14.28 32.58 26.66
CA ILE A 245 -14.31 33.53 25.53
C ILE A 245 -13.10 33.31 24.62
N LYS A 246 -11.90 33.15 25.19
CA LYS A 246 -10.67 32.85 24.41
C LYS A 246 -10.81 31.57 23.59
N TYR A 247 -11.32 30.48 24.18
CA TYR A 247 -11.52 29.22 23.46
C TYR A 247 -12.58 29.33 22.36
N ARG A 248 -13.65 30.12 22.56
CA ARG A 248 -14.65 30.40 21.52
C ARG A 248 -14.03 31.09 20.30
N TRP A 249 -13.19 32.11 20.53
CA TRP A 249 -12.46 32.79 19.46
C TRP A 249 -11.47 31.87 18.75
N LEU A 250 -10.72 31.04 19.48
CA LEU A 250 -9.80 30.07 18.90
C LEU A 250 -10.54 29.07 17.99
N VAL A 251 -11.71 28.58 18.42
CA VAL A 251 -12.55 27.69 17.62
C VAL A 251 -13.04 28.39 16.34
N ALA A 252 -13.49 29.64 16.43
CA ALA A 252 -13.91 30.41 15.25
C ALA A 252 -12.75 30.59 14.26
N TYR A 253 -11.56 30.94 14.76
CA TYR A 253 -10.35 31.06 13.96
C TYR A 253 -9.98 29.77 13.23
N THR A 254 -9.99 28.62 13.92
CA THR A 254 -9.69 27.31 13.30
C THR A 254 -10.71 26.95 12.21
N LEU A 255 -11.99 27.27 12.40
CA LEU A 255 -13.04 27.01 11.42
C LEU A 255 -12.93 27.91 10.19
N LEU A 256 -12.57 29.19 10.36
CA LEU A 256 -12.32 30.10 9.24
C LEU A 256 -11.13 29.66 8.38
N LYS A 257 -10.11 29.06 8.99
CA LYS A 257 -8.93 28.54 8.28
C LYS A 257 -9.15 27.16 7.65
N ASN A 258 -10.15 26.40 8.08
CA ASN A 258 -10.43 25.04 7.61
C ASN A 258 -11.93 24.87 7.31
N LEU A 259 -12.39 25.42 6.17
CA LEU A 259 -13.81 25.49 5.84
C LEU A 259 -14.49 24.11 5.76
N SER A 260 -13.78 23.07 5.32
CA SER A 260 -14.31 21.69 5.21
C SER A 260 -14.79 21.14 6.56
N LEU A 261 -14.21 21.59 7.68
CA LEU A 261 -14.57 21.13 9.02
C LEU A 261 -15.93 21.66 9.51
N ILE A 262 -16.47 22.71 8.88
CA ILE A 262 -17.75 23.31 9.27
C ILE A 262 -18.89 22.30 9.08
N THR A 263 -18.94 21.66 7.92
CA THR A 263 -19.96 20.67 7.58
C THR A 263 -19.88 19.46 8.51
N THR A 264 -18.68 18.90 8.69
CA THR A 264 -18.43 17.76 9.58
C THR A 264 -18.82 18.07 11.03
N ARG A 265 -18.54 19.29 11.51
CA ARG A 265 -18.90 19.74 12.86
C ARG A 265 -20.42 19.89 13.02
N LYS A 266 -21.12 20.46 12.03
CA LYS A 266 -22.59 20.59 12.06
C LYS A 266 -23.25 19.22 12.12
N HIS A 267 -22.78 18.28 11.29
CA HIS A 267 -23.26 16.90 11.29
C HIS A 267 -23.01 16.18 12.63
N SER A 268 -21.78 16.26 13.16
CA SER A 268 -21.40 15.64 14.44
C SER A 268 -22.19 16.18 15.64
N ARG A 269 -22.61 17.45 15.59
CA ARG A 269 -23.50 18.05 16.61
C ARG A 269 -24.91 17.49 16.52
N LYS A 270 -25.46 17.37 15.30
CA LYS A 270 -26.79 16.77 15.06
C LYS A 270 -26.84 15.32 15.58
N GLN A 271 -25.82 14.52 15.29
CA GLN A 271 -25.72 13.13 15.79
C GLN A 271 -25.66 13.05 17.33
N ARG A 272 -24.91 13.95 17.99
CA ARG A 272 -24.87 14.01 19.46
C ARG A 272 -26.22 14.37 20.08
N GLN A 273 -26.97 15.28 19.46
CA GLN A 273 -28.31 15.64 19.93
C GLN A 273 -29.28 14.46 19.78
N LEU A 274 -29.24 13.76 18.64
CA LEU A 274 -30.06 12.55 18.39
C LEU A 274 -29.77 11.42 19.39
N SER A 275 -28.50 11.17 19.71
CA SER A 275 -28.12 10.13 20.69
C SER A 275 -28.55 10.47 22.12
N LEU A 276 -28.46 11.75 22.52
CA LEU A 276 -28.96 12.21 23.82
C LEU A 276 -30.49 12.09 23.93
N SER A 277 -31.24 12.43 22.89
CA SER A 277 -32.69 12.24 22.85
C SER A 277 -33.11 10.76 22.89
N CYS A 278 -32.38 9.88 22.19
CA CYS A 278 -32.65 8.43 22.20
C CYS A 278 -32.29 7.77 23.53
N SER A 279 -31.21 8.21 24.19
CA SER A 279 -30.83 7.73 25.53
C SER A 279 -31.80 8.23 26.61
N SER A 280 -32.32 9.46 26.48
CA SER A 280 -33.35 10.00 27.37
C SER A 280 -34.67 9.21 27.28
N ASN A 281 -35.04 8.75 26.07
CA ASN A 281 -36.24 7.94 25.87
C ASN A 281 -36.11 6.50 26.43
N ARG A 282 -34.90 5.90 26.44
CA ARG A 282 -34.68 4.58 27.08
C ARG A 282 -34.85 4.62 28.60
N THR A 283 -34.38 5.68 29.26
CA THR A 283 -34.61 5.87 30.71
C THR A 283 -36.09 6.05 31.07
N ILE A 284 -36.93 6.49 30.12
CA ILE A 284 -38.38 6.66 30.33
C ILE A 284 -39.14 5.34 30.09
N THR A 285 -38.69 4.51 29.14
CA THR A 285 -39.27 3.17 28.93
C THR A 285 -38.86 2.13 29.99
N ASP A 286 -37.65 2.26 30.55
CA ASP A 286 -37.19 1.37 31.64
C ASP A 286 -37.84 1.73 32.98
N THR A 287 -38.34 2.97 33.15
CA THR A 287 -39.13 3.36 34.35
C THR A 287 -40.61 3.00 34.23
N THR A 288 -41.13 2.77 33.01
CA THR A 288 -42.51 2.28 32.81
C THR A 288 -42.63 0.76 32.69
N THR A 289 -41.52 0.01 32.69
CA THR A 289 -41.52 -1.47 32.64
C THR A 289 -41.06 -2.14 33.94
N THR A 290 -40.69 -1.40 35.00
CA THR A 290 -40.49 -1.94 36.37
C THR A 290 -41.80 -2.21 37.13
N THR A 291 -42.78 -2.77 36.44
CA THR A 291 -43.84 -3.63 37.01
C THR A 291 -44.10 -4.71 35.98
N ASP A 292 -43.16 -5.65 35.81
CA ASP A 292 -43.46 -7.08 35.71
C ASP A 292 -42.21 -7.89 35.35
N SER A 293 -42.08 -9.03 36.03
CA SER A 293 -41.26 -10.21 35.72
C SER A 293 -39.72 -10.09 35.77
N VAL A 294 -39.20 -10.74 36.82
CA VAL A 294 -37.87 -11.36 36.91
C VAL A 294 -37.73 -12.43 35.83
N GLU A 295 -36.70 -12.35 34.98
CA GLU A 295 -36.00 -13.55 34.50
C GLU A 295 -34.59 -13.25 33.98
N GLU A 296 -33.68 -14.13 34.39
CA GLU A 296 -32.25 -14.10 34.24
C GLU A 296 -31.87 -14.81 32.93
N HIS A 297 -31.16 -14.15 32.00
CA HIS A 297 -30.28 -14.88 31.10
C HIS A 297 -29.18 -14.02 30.45
N ASN A 298 -27.96 -14.55 30.56
CA ASN A 298 -26.70 -14.13 29.97
C ASN A 298 -26.80 -13.66 28.52
N THR A 299 -26.20 -12.51 28.18
CA THR A 299 -25.71 -12.27 26.81
C THR A 299 -24.45 -11.40 26.78
N THR A 300 -23.45 -11.97 26.14
CA THR A 300 -22.12 -11.49 25.80
C THR A 300 -22.14 -10.08 25.20
N ARG A 301 -21.48 -9.11 25.84
CA ARG A 301 -21.27 -7.77 25.27
C ARG A 301 -20.25 -7.84 24.13
N SER A 302 -20.73 -7.89 22.90
CA SER A 302 -19.91 -7.64 21.71
C SER A 302 -19.64 -6.13 21.59
N PHE A 303 -18.37 -5.75 21.69
CA PHE A 303 -17.89 -4.40 21.43
C PHE A 303 -17.85 -4.18 19.90
N SER A 304 -18.97 -3.76 19.31
CA SER A 304 -19.02 -3.38 17.90
C SER A 304 -18.48 -1.96 17.73
N LEU A 305 -17.18 -1.85 17.42
CA LEU A 305 -16.64 -0.66 16.78
C LEU A 305 -17.11 -0.67 15.32
N ARG A 306 -18.23 0.00 15.03
CA ARG A 306 -18.60 0.37 13.66
C ARG A 306 -17.54 1.34 13.12
N VAL A 307 -16.60 0.79 12.37
CA VAL A 307 -15.81 1.54 11.38
C VAL A 307 -16.81 1.98 10.32
N GLY A 308 -16.95 3.29 10.15
CA GLY A 308 -17.90 3.88 9.22
C GLY A 308 -17.51 3.59 7.78
N ASP A 309 -18.54 3.31 6.98
CA ASP A 309 -18.50 3.28 5.53
C ASP A 309 -18.06 4.65 4.99
N ILE A 310 -16.90 4.71 4.34
CA ILE A 310 -16.57 5.59 3.21
C ILE A 310 -15.73 4.79 2.23
#